data_AF-A0A5B1CC49-F1
#
_entry.id   AF-A0A5B1CC49-F1
#
_cell.length_a   1.000
_cell.length_b   1.000
_cell.length_c   1.000
_cell.angle_alpha   90.00
_cell.angle_beta   90.00
_cell.angle_gamma   90.00
#
_symmetry.space_group_name_H-M   'P 1'
#
loop_
_entity.id
_entity.type
_entity.pdbx_description
1 polymer ?
#
loop_
_entity_poly.entity_id
_entity_poly.type
_entity_poly.pdbx_seq_one_letter_code
_entity_poly.pdbx_strand_id
1 'polypeptide(L)'
;MTFRYTPSKSRQSKTRSVSGHQFVGGFAQHVLPSRLQKIRYYGWMSPNSGISPEEVRWLLAIALGWAFTLMLASPVPPRRKKSLCKECGGELRAVLVTDSLGHALYSRPPPYRDTG
;
A
#
# COMPACT_ATOMS: atom_id res chain seq x y z
N MET A 1 -34.70 -5.66 -7.06
CA MET A 1 -34.09 -6.94 -7.45
C MET A 1 -32.86 -7.16 -6.57
N THR A 2 -32.68 -8.38 -6.06
CA THR A 2 -31.56 -8.74 -5.18
C THR A 2 -30.73 -9.82 -5.85
N PHE A 3 -29.42 -9.63 -5.94
CA PHE A 3 -28.51 -10.62 -6.55
C PHE A 3 -27.23 -10.80 -5.72
N ARG A 4 -26.61 -11.98 -5.85
CA ARG A 4 -25.35 -12.34 -5.20
C ARG A 4 -24.21 -12.28 -6.21
N TYR A 5 -23.06 -11.74 -5.81
CA TYR A 5 -21.86 -11.66 -6.65
C TYR A 5 -20.59 -11.82 -5.81
N THR A 6 -19.50 -12.29 -6.44
CA THR A 6 -18.19 -12.43 -5.79
C THR A 6 -17.21 -11.42 -6.40
N PRO A 7 -16.68 -10.46 -5.63
CA PRO A 7 -15.70 -9.48 -6.15
C PRO A 7 -14.41 -10.16 -6.62
N SER A 8 -13.79 -9.67 -7.70
CA SER A 8 -12.61 -10.30 -8.33
C SER A 8 -11.39 -10.48 -7.41
N LYS A 9 -11.27 -9.68 -6.35
CA LYS A 9 -10.17 -9.73 -5.36
C LYS A 9 -10.58 -10.37 -4.02
N SER A 10 -11.78 -10.95 -3.94
CA SER A 10 -12.31 -11.54 -2.71
C SER A 10 -12.90 -12.91 -3.00
N ARG A 11 -12.72 -13.87 -2.09
CA ARG A 11 -13.41 -15.16 -2.14
C ARG A 11 -14.80 -15.11 -1.49
N GLN A 12 -15.16 -13.99 -0.87
CA GLN A 12 -16.44 -13.85 -0.19
C GLN A 12 -17.50 -13.28 -1.13
N SER A 13 -18.60 -14.00 -1.27
CA SER A 13 -19.77 -13.50 -1.99
C SER A 13 -20.50 -12.44 -1.19
N LYS A 14 -20.96 -11.39 -1.87
CA LYS A 14 -21.77 -10.31 -1.32
C LYS A 14 -23.15 -10.31 -1.97
N THR A 15 -24.14 -9.84 -1.24
CA THR A 15 -25.50 -9.64 -1.76
C THR A 15 -25.74 -8.15 -1.95
N ARG A 16 -26.33 -7.77 -3.08
CA ARG A 16 -26.68 -6.39 -3.40
C ARG A 16 -28.12 -6.31 -3.87
N SER A 17 -28.83 -5.28 -3.40
CA SER A 17 -30.17 -4.94 -3.87
C SER A 17 -30.12 -3.66 -4.69
N VAL A 18 -30.73 -3.68 -5.89
CA VAL A 18 -30.77 -2.56 -6.84
C VAL A 18 -32.14 -2.48 -7.52
N SER A 19 -32.46 -1.33 -8.11
CA SER A 19 -33.63 -1.21 -8.98
C SER A 19 -33.47 -2.05 -10.26
N GLY A 20 -34.58 -2.38 -10.92
CA GLY A 20 -34.57 -3.17 -12.15
C GLY A 20 -33.71 -2.53 -13.26
N HIS A 21 -33.87 -1.23 -13.49
CA HIS A 21 -33.08 -0.50 -14.49
C HIS A 21 -31.58 -0.52 -14.19
N GLN A 22 -31.19 -0.33 -12.92
CA GLN A 22 -29.78 -0.38 -12.53
C GLN A 22 -29.18 -1.79 -12.72
N PHE A 23 -29.97 -2.83 -12.45
CA PHE A 23 -29.55 -4.21 -12.71
C PHE A 23 -29.30 -4.45 -14.19
N VAL A 24 -30.26 -4.10 -15.06
CA VAL A 24 -30.14 -4.29 -16.52
C VAL A 24 -28.97 -3.49 -17.08
N GLY A 25 -28.79 -2.24 -16.66
CA GLY A 25 -27.66 -1.41 -17.09
C GLY A 25 -26.30 -2.00 -16.72
N GLY A 26 -26.15 -2.54 -15.50
CA GLY A 26 -24.93 -3.23 -15.10
C GLY A 26 -24.72 -4.58 -15.80
N PHE A 27 -25.80 -5.33 -16.03
CA PHE A 27 -25.76 -6.61 -16.74
C PHE A 27 -25.35 -6.42 -18.21
N ALA A 28 -25.89 -5.40 -18.87
CA ALA A 28 -25.54 -5.05 -20.25
C ALA A 28 -24.07 -4.64 -20.42
N GLN A 29 -23.42 -4.09 -19.39
CA GLN A 29 -21.96 -3.86 -19.41
C GLN A 29 -21.16 -5.16 -19.41
N HIS A 30 -21.73 -6.25 -18.89
CA HIS A 30 -21.08 -7.55 -18.79
C HIS A 30 -21.35 -8.44 -20.00
N VAL A 31 -22.58 -8.38 -20.53
CA VAL A 31 -22.98 -9.15 -21.70
C VAL A 31 -22.60 -8.41 -22.96
N LEU A 32 -21.52 -8.88 -23.59
CA LEU A 32 -21.12 -8.41 -24.90
C LEU A 32 -21.99 -9.11 -25.96
N PRO A 33 -22.76 -8.39 -26.79
CA PRO A 33 -23.47 -8.98 -27.92
C PRO A 33 -22.54 -9.79 -28.84
N SER A 34 -23.11 -10.78 -29.54
CA SER A 34 -22.34 -11.60 -30.48
C SER A 34 -21.67 -10.73 -31.55
N ARG A 35 -20.47 -11.13 -31.97
CA ARG A 35 -19.62 -10.44 -32.96
C ARG A 35 -19.02 -9.10 -32.52
N LEU A 36 -19.35 -8.59 -31.33
CA LEU A 36 -18.60 -7.49 -30.73
C LEU A 36 -17.38 -8.05 -29.97
N GLN A 37 -16.27 -7.33 -30.02
CA GLN A 37 -15.04 -7.66 -29.28
C GLN A 37 -14.98 -6.85 -27.98
N LYS A 38 -14.47 -7.48 -26.90
CA LYS A 38 -14.25 -6.77 -25.63
C LYS A 38 -13.25 -5.64 -25.85
N ILE A 39 -13.44 -4.51 -25.16
CA ILE A 39 -12.52 -3.36 -25.26
C ILE A 39 -11.04 -3.73 -25.03
N ARG A 40 -10.79 -4.74 -24.19
CA ARG A 40 -9.46 -5.32 -23.92
C ARG A 40 -8.78 -6.03 -25.10
N TYR A 41 -9.35 -5.99 -26.30
CA TYR A 41 -8.73 -6.51 -27.51
C TYR A 41 -8.26 -5.40 -28.46
N TYR A 42 -8.50 -4.13 -28.12
CA TYR A 42 -8.12 -2.99 -28.94
C TYR A 42 -6.99 -2.16 -28.32
N GLY A 43 -6.14 -1.61 -29.19
CA GLY A 43 -5.07 -0.66 -28.83
C GLY A 43 -4.19 -1.16 -27.68
N TRP A 44 -3.88 -0.26 -26.76
CA TRP A 44 -3.08 -0.50 -25.56
C TRP A 44 -3.73 -1.41 -24.49
N MET A 45 -5.03 -1.72 -24.63
CA MET A 45 -5.69 -2.69 -23.74
C MET A 45 -5.58 -4.12 -24.27
N SER A 46 -5.12 -4.31 -25.53
CA SER A 46 -4.91 -5.62 -26.14
C SER A 46 -3.81 -6.41 -25.44
N PRO A 47 -3.95 -7.73 -25.24
CA PRO A 47 -2.86 -8.57 -24.71
C PRO A 47 -1.62 -8.60 -25.60
N ASN A 48 -1.75 -8.23 -26.89
CA ASN A 48 -0.63 -8.12 -27.82
C ASN A 48 0.01 -6.71 -27.82
N SER A 49 -0.47 -5.80 -26.98
CA SER A 49 0.14 -4.48 -26.83
C SER A 49 1.46 -4.58 -26.07
N GLY A 50 2.53 -4.02 -26.62
CA GLY A 50 3.77 -3.78 -25.89
C GLY A 50 3.69 -2.59 -24.91
N ILE A 51 2.63 -1.78 -25.02
CA ILE A 51 2.41 -0.60 -24.17
C ILE A 51 1.55 -1.01 -22.97
N SER A 52 2.04 -0.74 -21.77
CA SER A 52 1.30 -1.03 -20.54
C SER A 52 0.23 0.04 -20.25
N PRO A 53 -0.87 -0.30 -19.56
CA PRO A 53 -1.85 0.71 -19.14
C PRO A 53 -1.27 1.80 -18.24
N GLU A 54 -0.15 1.53 -17.57
CA GLU A 54 0.54 2.49 -16.71
C GLU A 54 1.32 3.52 -17.53
N GLU A 55 2.01 3.09 -18.59
CA GLU A 55 2.66 4.01 -19.54
C GLU A 55 1.66 4.98 -20.16
N VAL A 56 0.48 4.50 -20.57
CA VAL A 56 -0.57 5.38 -21.11
C VAL A 56 -1.01 6.43 -20.08
N ARG A 57 -1.14 6.04 -18.80
CA ARG A 57 -1.47 7.00 -17.73
C ARG A 57 -0.38 8.04 -17.53
N TRP A 58 0.89 7.64 -17.60
CA TRP A 58 2.02 8.57 -17.51
C TRP A 58 2.07 9.54 -18.69
N LEU A 59 1.91 9.03 -19.92
CA LEU A 59 1.86 9.86 -21.12
C LEU A 59 0.70 10.87 -21.07
N LEU A 60 -0.46 10.44 -20.59
CA LEU A 60 -1.61 11.33 -20.41
C LEU A 60 -1.34 12.40 -19.35
N ALA A 61 -0.74 12.04 -18.21
CA ALA A 61 -0.38 12.99 -17.17
C ALA A 61 0.61 14.06 -17.69
N ILE A 62 1.61 13.65 -18.47
CA ILE A 62 2.55 14.57 -19.13
C ILE A 62 1.82 15.47 -20.12
N ALA A 63 0.98 14.91 -20.99
CA ALA A 63 0.25 15.67 -22.01
C ALA A 63 -0.71 16.70 -21.41
N LEU A 64 -1.31 16.39 -20.25
CA LEU A 64 -2.19 17.29 -19.51
C LEU A 64 -1.42 18.28 -18.61
N GLY A 65 -0.09 18.23 -18.59
CA GLY A 65 0.74 19.11 -17.76
C GLY A 65 0.57 18.86 -16.26
N TRP A 66 0.18 17.65 -15.85
CA TRP A 66 0.03 17.31 -14.45
C TRP A 66 1.40 17.21 -13.80
N ALA A 67 1.65 18.06 -12.81
CA ALA A 67 2.84 17.98 -11.99
C ALA A 67 2.80 16.71 -11.13
N PHE A 68 3.71 15.77 -11.38
CA PHE A 68 3.91 14.61 -10.54
C PHE A 68 5.09 14.87 -9.60
N THR A 69 4.82 14.86 -8.31
CA THR A 69 5.90 14.83 -7.31
C THR A 69 6.47 13.41 -7.32
N LEU A 70 7.70 13.25 -7.80
CA LEU A 70 8.48 12.05 -7.48
C LEU A 70 8.68 12.07 -5.97
N MET A 71 7.79 11.39 -5.24
CA MET A 71 8.00 11.14 -3.82
C MET A 71 9.19 10.20 -3.69
N LEU A 72 10.39 10.77 -3.56
CA LEU A 72 11.45 10.12 -2.80
C LEU A 72 10.89 9.95 -1.39
N ALA A 73 10.23 8.83 -1.14
CA ALA A 73 9.79 8.47 0.19
C ALA A 73 11.05 8.38 1.05
N SER A 74 11.31 9.43 1.83
CA SER A 74 12.36 9.38 2.85
C SER A 74 11.94 8.27 3.82
N PRO A 75 12.75 7.21 4.00
CA PRO A 75 12.36 6.09 4.83
C PRO A 75 12.08 6.64 6.23
N VAL A 76 10.82 6.53 6.66
CA VAL A 76 10.44 6.93 8.02
C VAL A 76 11.24 6.03 8.97
N PRO A 77 12.13 6.58 9.80
CA PRO A 77 12.92 5.75 10.70
C PRO A 77 11.96 4.98 11.62
N PRO A 78 12.15 3.67 11.81
CA PRO A 78 11.25 2.88 12.63
C PRO A 78 11.22 3.46 14.05
N ARG A 79 10.01 3.63 14.60
CA ARG A 79 9.84 4.07 15.99
C ARG A 79 10.51 3.05 16.91
N ARG A 80 11.61 3.44 17.55
CA ARG A 80 12.34 2.58 18.51
C ARG A 80 11.46 2.35 19.74
N LYS A 81 11.29 1.09 20.15
CA LYS A 81 10.61 0.74 21.41
C LYS A 81 11.47 1.22 22.59
N LYS A 82 10.86 1.88 23.57
CA LYS A 82 11.52 2.27 24.82
C LYS A 82 11.77 1.03 25.67
N SER A 83 13.00 0.83 26.14
CA SER A 83 13.32 -0.19 27.13
C SER A 83 12.92 0.31 28.51
N LEU A 84 12.17 -0.50 29.27
CA LEU A 84 11.73 -0.16 30.63
C LEU A 84 12.41 -1.09 31.64
N CYS A 85 12.67 -0.57 32.84
CA CYS A 85 13.20 -1.32 33.96
C CYS A 85 12.13 -2.29 34.47
N LYS A 86 12.48 -3.56 34.68
CA LYS A 86 11.54 -4.57 35.16
C LYS A 86 11.09 -4.35 36.61
N GLU A 87 11.89 -3.68 37.42
CA GLU A 87 11.64 -3.50 38.86
C GLU A 87 10.89 -2.21 39.18
N CYS A 88 11.30 -1.08 38.58
CA CYS A 88 10.71 0.24 38.87
C CYS A 88 9.87 0.82 37.73
N GLY A 89 9.83 0.17 36.55
CA GLY A 89 9.12 0.66 35.38
C GLY A 89 9.75 1.88 34.69
N GLY A 90 10.86 2.41 35.21
CA GLY A 90 11.56 3.57 34.66
C GLY A 90 12.16 3.32 33.27
N GLU A 91 12.31 4.38 32.47
CA GLU A 91 12.90 4.30 31.13
C GLU A 91 14.41 4.04 31.21
N LEU A 92 14.85 2.91 30.67
CA LEU A 92 16.26 2.53 30.57
C LEU A 92 16.91 3.26 29.39
N ARG A 93 18.11 3.77 29.61
CA ARG A 93 18.95 4.38 28.58
C ARG A 93 20.18 3.50 28.35
N ALA A 94 20.54 3.28 27.09
CA ALA A 94 21.80 2.62 26.77
C ALA A 94 22.97 3.50 27.24
N VAL A 95 23.86 2.92 28.02
CA VAL A 95 25.08 3.57 28.54
C VAL A 95 26.31 3.03 27.79
N LEU A 96 26.29 1.75 27.41
CA LEU A 96 27.36 1.09 26.68
C LEU A 96 26.77 0.10 25.67
N VAL A 97 27.34 0.07 24.46
CA VAL A 97 27.12 -1.01 23.47
C VAL A 97 28.50 -1.49 23.05
N THR A 98 28.75 -2.80 23.14
CA THR A 98 30.00 -3.42 22.68
C THR A 98 29.74 -4.38 21.53
N ASP A 99 30.76 -4.61 20.71
CA ASP A 99 30.78 -5.76 19.80
C ASP A 99 31.04 -7.07 20.58
N SER A 100 31.10 -8.19 19.86
CA SER A 100 31.40 -9.51 20.44
C SER A 100 32.85 -9.65 20.95
N LEU A 101 33.74 -8.74 20.57
CA LEU A 101 35.15 -8.70 20.98
C LEU A 101 35.38 -7.74 22.17
N GLY A 102 34.33 -7.05 22.63
CA GLY A 102 34.37 -6.12 23.75
C GLY A 102 34.72 -4.68 23.37
N HIS A 103 34.86 -4.34 22.09
CA HIS A 103 35.09 -2.96 21.67
C HIS A 103 33.82 -2.13 21.84
N ALA A 104 33.96 -0.95 22.45
CA ALA A 104 32.85 -0.03 22.64
C ALA A 104 32.42 0.60 21.30
N LEU A 105 31.24 0.22 20.82
CA LEU A 105 30.56 0.82 19.67
C LEU A 105 29.83 2.12 20.05
N TYR A 106 29.47 2.25 21.32
CA TYR A 106 28.80 3.42 21.86
C TYR A 106 29.05 3.50 23.37
N SER A 107 29.39 4.68 23.87
CA SER A 107 29.53 4.93 25.31
C SER A 107 28.95 6.30 25.65
N ARG A 108 28.19 6.36 26.74
CA ARG A 108 27.78 7.60 27.41
C ARG A 108 28.03 7.43 28.90
N PRO A 109 28.50 8.47 29.61
CA PRO A 109 28.62 8.39 31.06
C PRO A 109 27.22 8.19 31.67
N PRO A 110 27.07 7.30 32.67
CA PRO A 110 25.81 7.18 33.38
C PRO A 110 25.49 8.53 34.06
N PRO A 111 24.20 8.89 34.18
CA PRO A 111 23.84 10.08 34.94
C PRO A 111 24.36 9.95 36.37
N TYR A 112 24.95 11.04 36.89
CA TYR A 112 25.44 11.12 38.26
C TYR A 112 24.32 10.71 39.23
N ARG A 113 24.58 9.71 40.08
CA ARG A 113 23.67 9.34 41.15
C ARG A 113 24.14 10.07 42.39
N ASP A 114 23.38 11.07 42.83
CA ASP A 114 23.52 11.65 44.16
C ASP A 114 23.23 10.53 45.18
N THR A 115 24.27 9.84 45.65
CA THR A 115 24.17 9.01 46.85
C THR A 115 24.32 9.94 48.04
N GLY A 116 23.19 10.35 48.62
CA GLY A 116 23.15 10.92 49.96
C GLY A 116 23.56 9.90 51.01
#